data_AF-I3CZU2-F1
#
_entry.id   AF-I3CZU2-F1
#
_cell.length_a   1.000
_cell.length_b   1.000
_cell.length_c   1.000
_cell.angle_alpha   90.00
_cell.angle_beta   90.00
_cell.angle_gamma   90.00
#
_symmetry.space_group_name_H-M   'P 1'
#
loop_
_entity.id
_entity.type
_entity.pdbx_description
1 polymer ?
#
loop_
_entity_poly.entity_id
_entity_poly.type
_entity_poly.pdbx_seq_one_letter_code
_entity_poly.pdbx_strand_id
1 'polypeptide(L)'
;MNNYAIEKLTSERIAFPNVDTLLKISLGLILFTIISFALVYAETIPVDVDGTTYDVEYTATGMTVSSIEADLDFVSLILTVDVTDSSGTLDITLDRAFFDSTFDGFDDDFIVLVDGDEPSFTETENTSQSRTLSIELPSGTEEIEIIGSVFGSPAVEEPAVEEPAVEEPAVEEPAVEEPAVEEPVVTPPKVEEKPVVTPPKVQCGPGTVLKDGACVLDQSCGPGTVLKDGVCVLDSTPKPTQTSVKGMGKELVMGVVAAFVVAGTVGLILGIMSKASKSS
;
A
#
# COMPACT_ATOMS: atom_id res chain seq x y z
N MET A 1 90.53 20.27 23.78
CA MET A 1 90.21 19.52 22.55
C MET A 1 89.04 18.61 22.86
N ASN A 2 87.98 18.72 22.05
CA ASN A 2 86.83 17.82 21.91
C ASN A 2 85.79 17.84 23.06
N ASN A 3 84.49 17.80 22.86
CA ASN A 3 83.61 17.92 21.70
C ASN A 3 82.21 18.23 22.27
N TYR A 4 81.54 19.29 21.81
CA TYR A 4 80.11 19.51 22.08
C TYR A 4 79.32 18.58 21.15
N ALA A 5 78.56 17.64 21.71
CA ALA A 5 77.64 16.79 20.97
C ALA A 5 76.39 17.60 20.59
N ILE A 6 76.15 17.77 19.29
CA ILE A 6 74.87 18.26 18.77
C ILE A 6 73.96 17.04 18.63
N GLU A 7 72.89 17.00 19.43
CA GLU A 7 71.80 16.06 19.23
C GLU A 7 71.09 16.37 17.92
N LYS A 8 71.00 15.34 17.08
CA LYS A 8 70.41 15.36 15.75
C LYS A 8 68.88 15.31 15.92
N LEU A 9 68.21 16.46 15.77
CA LEU A 9 66.75 16.51 15.65
C LEU A 9 66.34 15.74 14.38
N THR A 10 65.85 14.52 14.55
CA THR A 10 65.23 13.72 13.50
C THR A 10 63.89 14.34 13.14
N SER A 11 63.82 14.95 11.95
CA SER A 11 62.57 15.36 11.31
C SER A 11 61.76 14.10 11.00
N GLU A 12 60.70 13.89 11.76
CA GLU A 12 59.67 12.88 11.49
C GLU A 12 59.00 13.24 10.15
N ARG A 13 59.36 12.51 9.08
CA ARG A 13 58.68 12.64 7.79
C ARG A 13 57.28 12.06 7.93
N ILE A 14 56.28 12.92 8.03
CA ILE A 14 54.89 12.54 7.82
C ILE A 14 54.78 12.05 6.38
N ALA A 15 54.62 10.74 6.20
CA ALA A 15 54.41 10.12 4.91
C ALA A 15 52.99 10.47 4.45
N PHE A 16 52.87 11.44 3.56
CA PHE A 16 51.60 11.71 2.88
C PHE A 16 51.27 10.53 1.98
N PRO A 17 50.09 9.90 2.12
CA PRO A 17 49.68 8.80 1.25
C PRO A 17 49.58 9.28 -0.20
N ASN A 18 49.95 8.41 -1.13
CA ASN A 18 49.86 8.68 -2.57
C ASN A 18 48.38 8.87 -2.96
N VAL A 19 48.10 9.70 -3.97
CA VAL A 19 46.74 9.95 -4.48
C VAL A 19 46.02 8.67 -4.89
N ASP A 20 46.74 7.65 -5.37
CA ASP A 20 46.18 6.32 -5.67
C ASP A 20 45.77 5.57 -4.39
N THR A 21 46.49 5.76 -3.29
CA THR A 21 46.14 5.22 -1.96
C THR A 21 44.93 5.95 -1.37
N LEU A 22 44.85 7.26 -1.56
CA LEU A 22 43.71 8.07 -1.14
C LEU A 22 42.43 7.72 -1.92
N LEU A 23 42.54 7.46 -3.23
CA LEU A 23 41.41 7.04 -4.05
C LEU A 23 40.85 5.67 -3.60
N LYS A 24 41.74 4.71 -3.30
CA LYS A 24 41.35 3.38 -2.81
C LYS A 24 40.74 3.42 -1.41
N ILE A 25 41.25 4.27 -0.52
CA ILE A 25 40.67 4.50 0.82
C ILE A 25 39.30 5.18 0.70
N SER A 26 39.16 6.17 -0.19
CA SER A 26 37.88 6.84 -0.48
C SER A 26 36.84 5.88 -1.05
N LEU A 27 37.22 5.08 -2.05
CA LEU A 27 36.33 4.09 -2.65
C LEU A 27 35.94 2.98 -1.66
N GLY A 28 36.89 2.55 -0.81
CA GLY A 28 36.64 1.59 0.26
C GLY A 28 35.71 2.15 1.35
N LEU A 29 35.85 3.43 1.72
CA LEU A 29 34.94 4.09 2.67
C LEU A 29 33.54 4.29 2.09
N ILE A 30 33.42 4.68 0.82
CA ILE A 30 32.12 4.77 0.14
C ILE A 30 31.46 3.39 0.08
N LEU A 31 32.24 2.34 -0.26
CA LEU A 31 31.78 0.95 -0.26
C LEU A 31 31.38 0.47 1.14
N PHE A 32 32.06 0.92 2.20
CA PHE A 32 31.73 0.57 3.58
C PHE A 32 30.50 1.34 4.11
N THR A 33 30.30 2.58 3.68
CA THR A 33 29.09 3.36 4.02
C THR A 33 27.83 2.81 3.33
N ILE A 34 27.93 2.29 2.11
CA ILE A 34 26.79 1.64 1.45
C ILE A 34 26.50 0.22 1.97
N ILE A 35 27.37 -0.37 2.80
CA ILE A 35 27.07 -1.64 3.48
C ILE A 35 26.51 -1.37 4.90
N SER A 36 26.50 -0.11 5.33
CA SER A 36 25.94 0.32 6.63
C SER A 36 24.44 0.64 6.57
N PHE A 37 23.75 0.34 5.46
CA PHE A 37 22.29 0.25 5.50
C PHE A 37 21.96 -0.86 6.48
N ALA A 38 21.34 -0.47 7.58
CA ALA A 38 20.88 -1.36 8.62
C ALA A 38 20.19 -2.57 7.96
N LEU A 39 20.64 -3.77 8.31
CA LEU A 39 19.82 -4.96 8.12
C LEU A 39 18.60 -4.74 9.02
N VAL A 40 17.55 -4.10 8.49
CA VAL A 40 16.23 -4.13 9.11
C VAL A 40 15.79 -5.58 8.96
N TYR A 41 15.83 -6.31 10.07
CA TYR A 41 15.30 -7.66 10.10
C TYR A 41 13.78 -7.52 10.12
N ALA A 42 13.14 -7.75 8.97
CA ALA A 42 11.71 -7.95 8.93
C ALA A 42 11.38 -9.23 9.72
N GLU A 43 10.39 -9.14 10.60
CA GLU A 43 9.78 -10.28 11.27
C GLU A 43 8.73 -10.90 10.34
N THR A 44 8.46 -12.20 10.53
CA THR A 44 7.42 -12.91 9.78
C THR A 44 6.39 -13.46 10.76
N ILE A 45 5.12 -13.38 10.38
CA ILE A 45 4.03 -13.99 11.14
C ILE A 45 3.11 -14.78 10.19
N PRO A 46 2.78 -16.04 10.53
CA PRO A 46 1.96 -16.87 9.66
C PRO A 46 0.49 -16.46 9.74
N VAL A 47 -0.16 -16.38 8.59
CA VAL A 47 -1.61 -16.17 8.43
C VAL A 47 -2.21 -17.37 7.71
N ASP A 48 -3.26 -17.96 8.29
CA ASP A 48 -3.98 -19.06 7.68
C ASP A 48 -5.20 -18.54 6.90
N VAL A 49 -5.32 -18.95 5.64
CA VAL A 49 -6.47 -18.69 4.77
C VAL A 49 -6.90 -20.03 4.21
N ASP A 50 -8.06 -20.51 4.64
CA ASP A 50 -8.66 -21.78 4.20
C ASP A 50 -7.68 -22.98 4.27
N GLY A 51 -6.83 -23.03 5.32
CA GLY A 51 -5.85 -24.09 5.53
C GLY A 51 -4.57 -23.95 4.71
N THR A 52 -4.38 -22.84 4.00
CA THR A 52 -3.11 -22.45 3.39
C THR A 52 -2.47 -21.38 4.25
N THR A 53 -1.22 -21.61 4.66
CA THR A 53 -0.47 -20.66 5.49
C THR A 53 0.42 -19.78 4.62
N TYR A 54 0.37 -18.47 4.87
CA TYR A 54 1.17 -17.44 4.23
C TYR A 54 2.00 -16.72 5.29
N ASP A 55 3.30 -16.56 5.06
CA ASP A 55 4.16 -15.80 5.96
C ASP A 55 4.12 -14.32 5.57
N VAL A 56 3.61 -13.48 6.47
CA VAL A 56 3.52 -12.03 6.26
C VAL A 56 4.74 -11.35 6.87
N GLU A 57 5.50 -10.63 6.05
CA GLU A 57 6.67 -9.87 6.47
C GLU A 57 6.28 -8.49 7.03
N TYR A 58 6.88 -8.10 8.14
CA TYR A 58 6.66 -6.79 8.73
C TYR A 58 7.86 -6.28 9.55
N THR A 59 7.91 -4.97 9.79
CA THR A 59 8.81 -4.34 10.77
C THR A 59 7.97 -3.50 11.72
N ALA A 60 8.22 -3.64 13.02
CA ALA A 60 7.54 -2.90 14.07
C ALA A 60 8.55 -2.07 14.88
N THR A 61 8.27 -0.77 15.03
CA THR A 61 9.04 0.14 15.89
C THR A 61 8.11 0.73 16.95
N GLY A 62 8.50 0.68 18.23
CA GLY A 62 7.69 1.23 19.34
C GLY A 62 6.39 0.47 19.65
N MET A 63 6.24 -0.73 19.06
CA MET A 63 5.07 -1.59 19.19
C MET A 63 5.44 -3.06 19.01
N THR A 64 4.50 -3.95 19.30
CA THR A 64 4.58 -5.38 18.95
C THR A 64 3.35 -5.82 18.17
N VAL A 65 3.50 -6.82 17.31
CA VAL A 65 2.39 -7.50 16.62
C VAL A 65 2.28 -8.90 17.22
N SER A 66 1.12 -9.24 17.77
CA SER A 66 0.90 -10.53 18.45
C SER A 66 0.32 -11.59 17.52
N SER A 67 -0.57 -11.20 16.61
CA SER A 67 -1.22 -12.08 15.65
C SER A 67 -1.70 -11.29 14.44
N ILE A 68 -1.83 -11.99 13.30
CA ILE A 68 -2.55 -11.53 12.13
C ILE A 68 -3.52 -12.64 11.74
N GLU A 69 -4.80 -12.31 11.66
CA GLU A 69 -5.88 -13.24 11.34
C GLU A 69 -6.61 -12.77 10.09
N ALA A 70 -6.95 -13.69 9.18
CA ALA A 70 -7.73 -13.38 8.00
C ALA A 70 -9.23 -13.47 8.32
N ASP A 71 -9.97 -12.40 8.03
CA ASP A 71 -11.43 -12.41 7.99
C ASP A 71 -11.89 -12.62 6.54
N LEU A 72 -12.31 -13.84 6.23
CA LEU A 72 -12.73 -14.23 4.89
C LEU A 72 -14.11 -13.69 4.50
N ASP A 73 -14.94 -13.31 5.48
CA ASP A 73 -16.27 -12.75 5.22
C ASP A 73 -16.16 -11.28 4.77
N PHE A 74 -15.15 -10.57 5.27
CA PHE A 74 -14.88 -9.15 4.94
C PHE A 74 -13.68 -8.92 4.03
N VAL A 75 -12.91 -9.97 3.73
CA VAL A 75 -11.66 -9.89 2.95
C VAL A 75 -10.69 -8.87 3.56
N SER A 76 -10.40 -9.08 4.85
CA SER A 76 -9.51 -8.23 5.63
C SER A 76 -8.54 -9.01 6.51
N LEU A 77 -7.41 -8.38 6.83
CA LEU A 77 -6.45 -8.86 7.81
C LEU A 77 -6.66 -8.09 9.11
N ILE A 78 -6.89 -8.80 10.22
CA ILE A 78 -7.02 -8.25 11.56
C ILE A 78 -5.73 -8.52 12.32
N LEU A 79 -5.02 -7.46 12.68
CA LEU A 79 -3.77 -7.50 13.42
C LEU A 79 -4.03 -7.13 14.87
N THR A 80 -3.64 -7.99 15.81
CA THR A 80 -3.58 -7.64 17.24
C THR A 80 -2.23 -7.04 17.54
N VAL A 81 -2.20 -5.80 18.03
CA VAL A 81 -0.98 -5.06 18.29
C VAL A 81 -0.93 -4.52 19.73
N ASP A 82 0.27 -4.16 20.20
CA ASP A 82 0.45 -3.45 21.47
C ASP A 82 1.46 -2.32 21.27
N VAL A 83 0.98 -1.09 21.27
CA VAL A 83 1.80 0.13 21.14
C VAL A 83 2.16 0.67 22.53
N THR A 84 3.28 0.18 23.07
CA THR A 84 3.74 0.51 24.42
C THR A 84 4.44 1.86 24.53
N ASP A 85 5.02 2.34 23.42
CA ASP A 85 5.71 3.63 23.37
C ASP A 85 4.71 4.78 23.16
N SER A 86 5.20 6.02 23.03
CA SER A 86 4.35 7.17 22.73
C SER A 86 3.69 7.11 21.35
N SER A 87 4.29 6.34 20.44
CA SER A 87 3.83 6.07 19.08
C SER A 87 4.51 4.79 18.56
N GLY A 88 3.82 4.07 17.70
CA GLY A 88 4.36 2.93 16.96
C GLY A 88 4.39 3.19 15.46
N THR A 89 5.23 2.45 14.75
CA THR A 89 5.21 2.38 13.28
C THR A 89 5.23 0.91 12.87
N LEU A 90 4.26 0.54 12.04
CA LEU A 90 4.18 -0.75 11.38
C LEU A 90 4.49 -0.56 9.89
N ASP A 91 5.55 -1.19 9.41
CA ASP A 91 5.79 -1.39 7.99
C ASP A 91 5.44 -2.86 7.65
N ILE A 92 4.37 -3.09 6.90
CA ILE A 92 3.87 -4.44 6.56
C ILE A 92 3.94 -4.66 5.06
N THR A 93 4.54 -5.78 4.64
CA THR A 93 4.67 -6.17 3.24
C THR A 93 3.68 -7.28 2.93
N LEU A 94 2.79 -7.03 1.98
CA LEU A 94 1.74 -7.93 1.53
C LEU A 94 2.12 -8.47 0.16
N ASP A 95 2.23 -9.79 0.03
CA ASP A 95 2.33 -10.46 -1.27
C ASP A 95 0.96 -10.39 -1.96
N ARG A 96 0.94 -9.87 -3.19
CA ARG A 96 -0.31 -9.67 -3.96
C ARG A 96 -0.99 -10.99 -4.35
N ALA A 97 -0.25 -12.09 -4.45
CA ALA A 97 -0.85 -13.41 -4.65
C ALA A 97 -1.58 -13.90 -3.38
N PHE A 98 -1.13 -13.47 -2.21
CA PHE A 98 -1.75 -13.77 -0.92
C PHE A 98 -2.93 -12.84 -0.61
N PHE A 99 -2.73 -11.53 -0.66
CA PHE A 99 -3.74 -10.55 -0.27
C PHE A 99 -3.54 -9.25 -1.06
N ASP A 100 -4.57 -8.81 -1.77
CA ASP A 100 -4.50 -7.59 -2.57
C ASP A 100 -5.81 -6.80 -2.55
N SER A 101 -5.72 -5.54 -2.94
CA SER A 101 -6.86 -4.65 -3.20
C SER A 101 -6.87 -4.28 -4.68
N THR A 102 -7.85 -4.80 -5.39
CA THR A 102 -8.09 -4.54 -6.80
C THR A 102 -9.58 -4.29 -7.08
N PHE A 103 -9.85 -3.46 -8.07
CA PHE A 103 -11.20 -3.18 -8.56
C PHE A 103 -11.24 -3.14 -10.08
N ASP A 104 -12.13 -3.93 -10.68
CA ASP A 104 -12.27 -4.08 -12.15
C ASP A 104 -10.95 -4.42 -12.88
N GLY A 105 -10.08 -5.20 -12.22
CA GLY A 105 -8.78 -5.62 -12.75
C GLY A 105 -7.67 -4.57 -12.68
N PHE A 106 -7.93 -3.45 -12.00
CA PHE A 106 -6.93 -2.43 -11.71
C PHE A 106 -6.59 -2.44 -10.22
N ASP A 107 -5.38 -1.98 -9.89
CA ASP A 107 -4.98 -1.70 -8.52
C ASP A 107 -5.96 -0.72 -7.89
N ASP A 108 -6.43 -1.08 -6.69
CA ASP A 108 -7.23 -0.22 -5.84
C ASP A 108 -6.49 -0.02 -4.51
N ASP A 109 -6.89 0.99 -3.74
CA ASP A 109 -6.26 1.25 -2.46
C ASP A 109 -6.73 0.24 -1.41
N PHE A 110 -5.85 -0.10 -0.47
CA PHE A 110 -6.30 -0.75 0.76
C PHE A 110 -7.04 0.26 1.64
N ILE A 111 -7.99 -0.21 2.44
CA ILE A 111 -8.57 0.57 3.52
C ILE A 111 -7.95 0.07 4.82
N VAL A 112 -7.40 0.98 5.63
CA VAL A 112 -6.79 0.65 6.92
C VAL A 112 -7.64 1.27 8.02
N LEU A 113 -8.03 0.45 9.00
CA LEU A 113 -8.68 0.89 10.22
C LEU A 113 -7.75 0.64 11.41
N VAL A 114 -7.72 1.56 12.36
CA VAL A 114 -6.96 1.48 13.60
C VAL A 114 -7.93 1.74 14.74
N ASP A 115 -8.16 0.73 15.57
CA ASP A 115 -9.22 0.70 16.59
C ASP A 115 -10.61 1.17 16.05
N GLY A 116 -10.87 0.89 14.76
CA GLY A 116 -12.11 1.25 14.06
C GLY A 116 -12.15 2.65 13.42
N ASP A 117 -11.13 3.48 13.62
CA ASP A 117 -10.97 4.76 12.92
C ASP A 117 -10.12 4.60 11.65
N GLU A 118 -10.32 5.43 10.62
CA GLU A 118 -9.56 5.37 9.35
C GLU A 118 -8.43 6.42 9.34
N PRO A 119 -7.17 6.08 9.69
CA PRO A 119 -6.06 7.00 9.63
C PRO A 119 -5.51 7.17 8.22
N SER A 120 -4.64 8.16 8.02
CA SER A 120 -3.77 8.19 6.86
C SER A 120 -2.60 7.21 7.04
N PHE A 121 -2.30 6.43 6.00
CA PHE A 121 -1.10 5.60 5.91
C PHE A 121 -0.34 5.93 4.61
N THR A 122 0.86 5.39 4.46
CA THR A 122 1.65 5.52 3.22
C THR A 122 1.91 4.16 2.61
N GLU A 123 1.65 3.99 1.33
CA GLU A 123 2.17 2.86 0.56
C GLU A 123 3.58 3.18 0.08
N THR A 124 4.58 2.58 0.70
CA THR A 124 6.00 2.91 0.50
C THR A 124 6.59 2.19 -0.70
N GLU A 125 6.08 1.00 -1.00
CA GLU A 125 6.44 0.23 -2.18
C GLU A 125 5.19 -0.39 -2.83
N ASN A 126 5.14 -0.33 -4.15
CA ASN A 126 4.11 -0.94 -4.97
C ASN A 126 4.77 -1.59 -6.18
N THR A 127 4.80 -2.91 -6.22
CA THR A 127 5.32 -3.70 -7.33
C THR A 127 4.25 -4.64 -7.85
N SER A 128 4.53 -5.36 -8.94
CA SER A 128 3.63 -6.41 -9.43
C SER A 128 3.56 -7.65 -8.52
N GLN A 129 4.40 -7.75 -7.48
CA GLN A 129 4.47 -8.92 -6.60
C GLN A 129 4.03 -8.62 -5.18
N SER A 130 4.28 -7.39 -4.71
CA SER A 130 4.01 -7.00 -3.33
C SER A 130 3.64 -5.54 -3.20
N ARG A 131 3.01 -5.21 -2.08
CA ARG A 131 2.73 -3.85 -1.62
C ARG A 131 3.20 -3.70 -0.17
N THR A 132 3.83 -2.59 0.14
CA THR A 132 4.32 -2.31 1.51
C THR A 132 3.61 -1.09 2.06
N LEU A 133 2.90 -1.28 3.18
CA LEU A 133 2.18 -0.23 3.88
C LEU A 133 2.96 0.22 5.12
N SER A 134 3.07 1.52 5.32
CA SER A 134 3.64 2.15 6.50
C SER A 134 2.56 2.91 7.26
N ILE A 135 2.30 2.46 8.49
CA ILE A 135 1.18 2.91 9.31
C ILE A 135 1.74 3.43 10.64
N GLU A 136 1.47 4.71 10.94
CA GLU A 136 1.80 5.31 12.24
C GLU A 136 0.64 5.12 13.22
N LEU A 137 0.96 4.62 14.41
CA LEU A 137 -0.04 4.24 15.41
C LEU A 137 0.13 5.04 16.70
N PRO A 138 -0.96 5.57 17.29
CA PRO A 138 -0.91 6.21 18.60
C PRO A 138 -0.66 5.18 19.72
N SER A 139 -0.14 5.66 20.85
CA SER A 139 0.00 4.86 22.07
C SER A 139 -1.33 4.25 22.51
N GLY A 140 -1.31 2.97 22.89
CA GLY A 140 -2.50 2.24 23.32
C GLY A 140 -3.39 1.71 22.20
N THR A 141 -2.94 1.75 20.94
CA THR A 141 -3.59 1.02 19.84
C THR A 141 -3.54 -0.48 20.12
N GLU A 142 -4.66 -1.18 19.94
CA GLU A 142 -4.78 -2.63 20.19
C GLU A 142 -5.09 -3.42 18.91
N GLU A 143 -5.71 -2.79 17.92
CA GLU A 143 -6.16 -3.46 16.70
C GLU A 143 -5.90 -2.63 15.44
N ILE A 144 -5.50 -3.32 14.37
CA ILE A 144 -5.46 -2.78 13.00
C ILE A 144 -6.24 -3.73 12.10
N GLU A 145 -7.09 -3.19 11.24
CA GLU A 145 -7.74 -3.95 10.17
C GLU A 145 -7.26 -3.42 8.82
N ILE A 146 -6.76 -4.28 7.95
CA ILE A 146 -6.39 -3.94 6.58
C ILE A 146 -7.38 -4.65 5.66
N ILE A 147 -8.23 -3.89 4.99
CA ILE A 147 -9.29 -4.37 4.13
C ILE A 147 -8.82 -4.30 2.68
N GLY A 148 -8.94 -5.42 1.97
CA GLY A 148 -8.63 -5.56 0.56
C GLY A 148 -9.85 -6.07 -0.22
N SER A 149 -9.60 -6.77 -1.33
CA SER A 149 -10.68 -7.34 -2.15
C SER A 149 -10.44 -8.78 -2.59
N VAL A 150 -9.24 -9.32 -2.38
CA VAL A 150 -8.93 -10.71 -2.70
C VAL A 150 -7.95 -11.33 -1.70
N PHE A 151 -8.28 -12.56 -1.28
CA PHE A 151 -7.33 -13.51 -0.70
C PHE A 151 -6.96 -14.56 -1.74
N GLY A 152 -5.71 -15.00 -1.75
CA GLY A 152 -5.27 -16.20 -2.43
C GLY A 152 -5.71 -16.24 -3.89
N SER A 153 -5.08 -15.42 -4.74
CA SER A 153 -5.05 -15.77 -6.15
C SER A 153 -4.19 -17.04 -6.24
N PRO A 154 -4.64 -18.18 -6.81
CA PRO A 154 -3.66 -19.18 -7.20
C PRO A 154 -2.71 -18.43 -8.12
N ALA A 155 -1.43 -18.36 -7.74
CA ALA A 155 -0.40 -17.84 -8.60
C ALA A 155 -0.62 -18.52 -9.95
N VAL A 156 -1.17 -17.78 -10.91
CA VAL A 156 -0.94 -18.12 -12.29
C VAL A 156 0.54 -17.85 -12.37
N GLU A 157 1.35 -18.88 -12.14
CA GLU A 157 2.67 -18.89 -12.71
C GLU A 157 2.41 -18.53 -14.17
N GLU A 158 2.66 -17.27 -14.53
CA GLU A 158 2.81 -16.94 -15.94
C GLU A 158 3.83 -17.99 -16.38
N PRO A 159 3.44 -18.93 -17.26
CA PRO A 159 4.41 -19.89 -17.72
C PRO A 159 5.52 -19.02 -18.28
N ALA A 160 6.74 -19.19 -17.77
CA ALA A 160 7.90 -18.67 -18.44
C ALA A 160 7.81 -19.27 -19.85
N VAL A 161 7.25 -18.49 -20.77
CA VAL A 161 7.28 -18.78 -22.18
C VAL A 161 8.75 -18.56 -22.50
N GLU A 162 9.54 -19.60 -22.28
CA GLU A 162 10.79 -19.73 -23.00
C GLU A 162 10.35 -19.61 -24.46
N GLU A 163 10.60 -18.45 -25.05
CA GLU A 163 10.43 -18.26 -26.48
C GLU A 163 11.13 -19.46 -27.12
N PRO A 164 10.40 -20.38 -27.79
CA PRO A 164 11.06 -21.47 -28.45
C PRO A 164 11.99 -20.81 -29.46
N ALA A 165 13.29 -21.05 -29.34
CA ALA A 165 14.25 -20.65 -30.36
C ALA A 165 13.81 -21.33 -31.66
N VAL A 166 13.09 -20.57 -32.48
CA VAL A 166 12.71 -20.98 -33.83
C VAL A 166 14.01 -20.96 -34.63
N GLU A 167 14.68 -22.11 -34.72
CA GLU A 167 15.67 -22.29 -35.77
C GLU A 167 14.92 -22.16 -37.10
N GLU A 168 15.26 -21.11 -37.85
CA GLU A 168 14.74 -20.92 -39.21
C GLU A 168 15.02 -22.21 -40.01
N PRO A 169 13.98 -22.92 -40.50
CA PRO A 169 14.22 -24.06 -41.34
C PRO A 169 14.74 -23.55 -42.69
N ALA A 170 15.91 -24.03 -43.09
CA ALA A 170 16.45 -23.81 -44.42
C ALA A 170 15.45 -24.30 -45.47
N VAL A 171 14.82 -23.36 -46.17
CA VAL A 171 13.91 -23.62 -47.28
C VAL A 171 14.75 -24.05 -48.49
N GLU A 172 14.74 -25.34 -48.81
CA GLU A 172 15.06 -25.77 -50.18
C GLU A 172 13.81 -25.56 -51.04
N GLU A 173 13.94 -24.74 -52.09
CA GLU A 173 12.89 -24.52 -53.09
C GLU A 173 12.55 -25.84 -53.81
N PRO A 174 11.31 -26.33 -53.74
CA PRO A 174 10.87 -27.41 -54.61
C PRO A 174 10.46 -26.82 -55.97
N ALA A 175 10.97 -27.45 -57.03
CA ALA A 175 10.65 -27.12 -58.42
C ALA A 175 9.14 -27.26 -58.70
N VAL A 176 8.61 -26.25 -59.37
CA VAL A 176 7.23 -26.12 -59.83
C VAL A 176 6.92 -27.15 -60.92
N GLU A 177 5.88 -27.97 -60.72
CA GLU A 177 5.10 -28.51 -61.84
C GLU A 177 3.64 -28.08 -61.68
N GLU A 178 3.11 -27.41 -62.70
CA GLU A 178 1.71 -26.97 -62.78
C GLU A 178 0.78 -28.17 -63.03
N PRO A 179 -0.23 -28.42 -62.18
CA PRO A 179 -1.35 -29.28 -62.55
C PRO A 179 -2.47 -28.46 -63.21
N ALA A 180 -2.98 -29.00 -64.32
CA ALA A 180 -4.06 -28.45 -65.12
C ALA A 180 -5.36 -28.27 -64.32
N VAL A 181 -6.02 -27.14 -64.56
CA VAL A 181 -7.33 -26.74 -64.04
C VAL A 181 -8.43 -27.56 -64.72
N GLU A 182 -9.24 -28.29 -63.95
CA GLU A 182 -10.61 -28.62 -64.35
C GLU A 182 -11.61 -27.93 -63.41
N GLU A 183 -12.54 -27.18 -64.01
CA GLU A 183 -13.57 -26.42 -63.31
C GLU A 183 -14.65 -27.36 -62.72
N PRO A 184 -14.99 -27.24 -61.42
CA PRO A 184 -16.17 -27.91 -60.89
C PRO A 184 -17.45 -27.10 -61.15
N VAL A 185 -18.44 -27.78 -61.73
CA VAL A 185 -19.80 -27.29 -62.00
C VAL A 185 -20.53 -26.96 -60.69
N VAL A 186 -20.95 -25.70 -60.55
CA VAL A 186 -21.76 -25.21 -59.42
C VAL A 186 -23.21 -25.68 -59.59
N THR A 187 -23.75 -26.39 -58.59
CA THR A 187 -25.20 -26.57 -58.42
C THR A 187 -25.64 -25.80 -57.17
N PRO A 188 -26.71 -24.98 -57.24
CA PRO A 188 -27.16 -24.21 -56.07
C PRO A 188 -27.95 -25.10 -55.09
N PRO A 189 -27.67 -25.05 -53.77
CA PRO A 189 -28.50 -25.71 -52.79
C PRO A 189 -29.80 -24.92 -52.53
N LYS A 190 -30.84 -25.69 -52.26
CA LYS A 190 -32.23 -25.28 -51.99
C LYS A 190 -32.34 -24.65 -50.60
N VAL A 191 -33.03 -23.51 -50.53
CA VAL A 191 -33.35 -22.76 -49.31
C VAL A 191 -34.36 -23.55 -48.48
N GLU A 192 -34.00 -23.88 -47.24
CA GLU A 192 -34.92 -24.30 -46.18
C GLU A 192 -34.90 -23.28 -45.03
N GLU A 193 -36.05 -23.22 -44.35
CA GLU A 193 -36.60 -22.11 -43.59
C GLU A 193 -35.93 -21.89 -42.21
N LYS A 194 -35.78 -20.62 -41.80
CA LYS A 194 -35.17 -20.20 -40.53
C LYS A 194 -36.06 -20.54 -39.32
N PRO A 195 -35.51 -20.92 -38.16
CA PRO A 195 -36.23 -20.81 -36.89
C PRO A 195 -36.11 -19.39 -36.32
N VAL A 196 -37.21 -18.91 -35.74
CA VAL A 196 -37.35 -17.61 -35.08
C VAL A 196 -36.52 -17.59 -33.80
N VAL A 197 -35.46 -16.76 -33.78
CA VAL A 197 -34.71 -16.43 -32.57
C VAL A 197 -35.43 -15.31 -31.85
N THR A 198 -35.95 -15.59 -30.64
CA THR A 198 -36.44 -14.56 -29.72
C THR A 198 -35.29 -13.63 -29.32
N PRO A 199 -35.45 -12.29 -29.39
CA PRO A 199 -34.37 -11.37 -29.07
C PRO A 199 -34.01 -11.45 -27.57
N PRO A 200 -32.72 -11.36 -27.22
CA PRO A 200 -32.27 -11.36 -25.83
C PRO A 200 -32.84 -10.13 -25.12
N LYS A 201 -33.28 -10.31 -23.86
CA LYS A 201 -33.69 -9.21 -22.99
C LYS A 201 -32.46 -8.38 -22.67
N VAL A 202 -32.30 -7.26 -23.37
CA VAL A 202 -31.22 -6.29 -23.15
C VAL A 202 -31.44 -5.67 -21.77
N GLN A 203 -30.56 -5.98 -20.82
CA GLN A 203 -30.50 -5.27 -19.54
C GLN A 203 -29.50 -4.12 -19.71
N CYS A 204 -29.98 -2.90 -19.48
CA CYS A 204 -29.15 -1.71 -19.55
C CYS A 204 -28.41 -1.52 -18.22
N GLY A 205 -27.15 -1.11 -18.28
CA GLY A 205 -26.31 -0.87 -17.09
C GLY A 205 -26.77 0.34 -16.27
N PRO A 206 -26.22 0.54 -15.06
CA PRO A 206 -26.56 1.65 -14.17
C PRO A 206 -26.51 3.01 -14.90
N GLY A 207 -27.54 3.85 -14.73
CA GLY A 207 -27.65 5.17 -15.37
C GLY A 207 -28.23 5.19 -16.79
N THR A 208 -28.67 4.05 -17.33
CA THR A 208 -29.31 3.97 -18.66
C THR A 208 -30.65 3.22 -18.62
N VAL A 209 -31.60 3.64 -19.45
CA VAL A 209 -32.93 3.05 -19.59
C VAL A 209 -33.15 2.56 -21.03
N LEU A 210 -33.77 1.38 -21.17
CA LEU A 210 -34.08 0.81 -22.49
C LEU A 210 -35.22 1.61 -23.15
N LYS A 211 -34.92 2.34 -24.23
CA LYS A 211 -35.90 3.00 -25.11
C LYS A 211 -35.66 2.55 -26.55
N ASP A 212 -36.71 2.07 -27.21
CA ASP A 212 -36.68 1.61 -28.61
C ASP A 212 -35.59 0.56 -28.92
N GLY A 213 -35.27 -0.30 -27.95
CA GLY A 213 -34.26 -1.34 -28.10
C GLY A 213 -32.82 -0.87 -27.94
N ALA A 214 -32.59 0.40 -27.60
CA ALA A 214 -31.28 0.96 -27.29
C ALA A 214 -31.25 1.48 -25.84
N CYS A 215 -30.12 1.35 -25.17
CA CYS A 215 -29.92 1.95 -23.86
C CYS A 215 -29.66 3.45 -24.04
N VAL A 216 -30.56 4.28 -23.50
CA VAL A 216 -30.47 5.74 -23.55
C VAL A 216 -30.21 6.24 -22.12
N LEU A 217 -29.42 7.30 -21.97
CA LEU A 217 -29.14 7.89 -20.66
C LEU A 217 -30.47 8.24 -19.95
N ASP A 218 -30.61 7.74 -18.73
CA ASP A 218 -31.73 8.14 -17.89
C ASP A 218 -31.50 9.59 -17.44
N GLN A 219 -32.48 10.47 -17.65
CA GLN A 219 -32.33 11.89 -17.30
C GLN A 219 -32.30 12.13 -15.78
N SER A 220 -32.45 11.06 -14.99
CA SER A 220 -32.17 11.00 -13.57
C SER A 220 -30.67 10.74 -13.36
N CYS A 221 -29.92 11.79 -13.08
CA CYS A 221 -28.56 11.62 -12.56
C CYS A 221 -28.60 10.86 -11.21
N GLY A 222 -27.63 9.96 -11.00
CA GLY A 222 -27.56 9.13 -9.79
C GLY A 222 -27.35 9.95 -8.51
N PRO A 223 -27.48 9.32 -7.32
CA PRO A 223 -27.30 10.00 -6.04
C PRO A 223 -25.99 10.78 -5.98
N GLY A 224 -26.04 12.08 -5.62
CA GLY A 224 -24.87 12.95 -5.54
C GLY A 224 -24.53 13.73 -6.83
N THR A 225 -25.29 13.56 -7.91
CA THR A 225 -25.07 14.25 -9.20
C THR A 225 -26.33 14.96 -9.70
N VAL A 226 -26.17 16.07 -10.42
CA VAL A 226 -27.25 16.89 -11.00
C VAL A 226 -27.02 17.06 -12.50
N LEU A 227 -28.07 16.94 -13.30
CA LEU A 227 -28.02 17.11 -14.75
C LEU A 227 -27.86 18.60 -15.11
N LYS A 228 -26.72 18.99 -15.68
CA LYS A 228 -26.50 20.32 -16.27
C LYS A 228 -26.03 20.15 -17.71
N ASP A 229 -26.74 20.81 -18.63
CA ASP A 229 -26.43 20.82 -20.08
C ASP A 229 -26.28 19.41 -20.71
N GLY A 230 -27.05 18.44 -20.20
CA GLY A 230 -27.02 17.05 -20.70
C GLY A 230 -25.89 16.20 -20.13
N VAL A 231 -25.11 16.71 -19.17
CA VAL A 231 -24.03 15.99 -18.48
C VAL A 231 -24.33 15.97 -16.97
N CYS A 232 -24.18 14.80 -16.34
CA CYS A 232 -24.29 14.70 -14.89
C CYS A 232 -23.02 15.26 -14.25
N VAL A 233 -23.17 16.27 -13.40
CA VAL A 233 -22.07 16.89 -12.64
C VAL A 233 -22.30 16.72 -11.15
N LEU A 234 -21.23 16.63 -10.35
CA LEU A 234 -21.32 16.51 -8.90
C LEU A 234 -22.09 17.70 -8.30
N ASP A 235 -23.03 17.42 -7.41
CA ASP A 235 -23.79 18.46 -6.72
C ASP A 235 -22.91 19.15 -5.67
N SER A 236 -22.23 20.23 -6.07
CA SER A 236 -21.39 21.03 -5.17
C SER A 236 -22.18 22.01 -4.31
N THR A 237 -23.52 21.91 -4.23
CA THR A 237 -24.27 22.74 -3.29
C THR A 237 -24.13 22.17 -1.87
N PRO A 238 -23.57 22.95 -0.91
CA PRO A 238 -23.54 22.50 0.48
C PRO A 238 -24.98 22.42 0.98
N LYS A 239 -25.49 21.20 1.16
CA LYS A 239 -26.76 20.99 1.86
C LYS A 239 -26.59 21.53 3.27
N PRO A 240 -27.45 22.45 3.76
CA PRO A 240 -27.37 22.88 5.14
C PRO A 240 -27.78 21.70 6.00
N THR A 241 -26.81 21.02 6.59
CA THR A 241 -27.04 20.06 7.66
C THR A 241 -27.74 20.83 8.77
N GLN A 242 -29.04 20.56 8.95
CA GLN A 242 -29.74 20.91 10.17
C GLN A 242 -29.22 19.99 11.27
N THR A 243 -28.01 20.27 11.75
CA THR A 243 -27.60 19.80 13.06
C THR A 243 -28.42 20.62 14.05
N SER A 244 -29.43 19.98 14.62
CA SER A 244 -30.10 20.47 15.82
C SER A 244 -29.06 20.53 16.93
N VAL A 245 -28.34 21.67 17.02
CA VAL A 245 -27.43 21.96 18.12
C VAL A 245 -28.27 22.21 19.36
N LYS A 246 -28.60 21.13 20.07
CA LYS A 246 -28.99 21.23 21.48
C LYS A 246 -27.71 21.57 22.25
N GLY A 247 -27.70 22.79 22.76
CA GLY A 247 -26.50 23.48 23.25
C GLY A 247 -25.68 22.69 24.27
N MET A 248 -24.37 22.70 24.04
CA MET A 248 -23.36 22.15 24.95
C MET A 248 -22.19 23.13 25.16
N GLY A 249 -22.46 24.43 25.04
CA GLY A 249 -21.47 25.52 25.14
C GLY A 249 -21.23 26.07 26.55
N LYS A 250 -21.66 25.38 27.62
CA LYS A 250 -21.50 25.86 29.01
C LYS A 250 -20.70 24.94 29.94
N GLU A 251 -20.45 23.69 29.56
CA GLU A 251 -19.76 22.73 30.44
C GLU A 251 -18.24 22.76 30.28
N LEU A 252 -17.71 23.16 29.10
CA LEU A 252 -16.26 23.11 28.84
C LEU A 252 -15.47 24.21 29.58
N VAL A 253 -16.09 25.38 29.83
CA VAL A 253 -15.41 26.51 30.50
C VAL A 253 -15.29 26.28 32.01
N MET A 254 -16.15 25.45 32.60
CA MET A 254 -16.09 25.14 34.04
C MET A 254 -15.11 24.01 34.36
N GLY A 255 -14.86 23.09 33.42
CA GLY A 255 -13.88 22.01 33.56
C GLY A 255 -12.43 22.47 33.54
N VAL A 256 -12.08 23.41 32.66
CA VAL A 256 -10.70 23.91 32.55
C VAL A 256 -10.30 24.78 33.75
N VAL A 257 -11.23 25.56 34.31
CA VAL A 257 -10.93 26.41 35.49
C VAL A 257 -10.77 25.58 36.77
N ALA A 258 -11.48 24.45 36.91
CA ALA A 258 -11.36 23.58 38.07
C ALA A 258 -9.98 22.87 38.15
N ALA A 259 -9.42 22.46 37.01
CA ALA A 259 -8.14 21.75 36.95
C ALA A 259 -6.94 22.65 37.35
N PHE A 260 -6.94 23.93 36.98
CA PHE A 260 -5.85 24.85 37.34
C PHE A 260 -5.83 25.25 38.82
N VAL A 261 -6.99 25.26 39.50
CA VAL A 261 -7.06 25.58 40.94
C VAL A 261 -6.51 24.44 41.80
N VAL A 262 -6.73 23.18 41.40
CA VAL A 262 -6.20 22.01 42.13
C VAL A 262 -4.68 21.91 41.97
N ALA A 263 -4.15 22.07 40.76
CA ALA A 263 -2.69 22.05 40.53
C ALA A 263 -1.96 23.21 41.24
N GLY A 264 -2.56 24.40 41.27
CA GLY A 264 -1.98 25.57 41.94
C GLY A 264 -1.87 25.44 43.46
N THR A 265 -2.87 24.81 44.11
CA THR A 265 -2.84 24.62 45.57
C THR A 265 -1.81 23.58 46.02
N VAL A 266 -1.64 22.48 45.26
CA VAL A 266 -0.62 21.47 45.54
C VAL A 266 0.80 22.03 45.37
N GLY A 267 1.04 22.80 44.29
CA GLY A 267 2.33 23.44 44.05
C GLY A 267 2.71 24.45 45.16
N LEU A 268 1.74 25.20 45.70
CA LEU A 268 1.98 26.15 46.79
C LEU A 268 2.37 25.44 48.09
N ILE A 269 1.71 24.32 48.43
CA ILE A 269 2.01 23.53 49.63
C ILE A 269 3.42 22.92 49.54
N LEU A 270 3.78 22.35 48.39
CA LEU A 270 5.12 21.77 48.17
C LEU A 270 6.22 22.84 48.20
N GLY A 271 5.95 24.03 47.64
CA GLY A 271 6.89 25.16 47.68
C GLY A 271 7.18 25.66 49.10
N ILE A 272 6.18 25.68 49.99
CA ILE A 272 6.37 26.07 51.39
C ILE A 272 7.20 25.02 52.15
N MET A 273 6.94 23.72 51.93
CA MET A 273 7.75 22.65 52.54
C MET A 273 9.21 22.65 52.06
N SER A 274 9.45 22.92 50.77
CA SER A 274 10.80 23.03 50.23
C SER A 274 11.59 24.22 50.76
N LYS A 275 10.92 25.27 51.27
CA LYS A 275 11.57 26.43 51.89
C LYS A 275 11.91 26.18 53.36
N ALA A 276 11.13 25.35 54.06
CA ALA A 276 11.38 24.99 55.46
C ALA A 276 12.55 24.00 55.62
N SER A 277 12.81 23.12 54.64
CA SER A 277 13.92 22.16 54.71
C SER A 277 15.30 22.78 54.47
N LYS A 278 15.37 24.02 53.99
CA LYS A 278 16.63 24.72 53.71
C LYS A 278 17.12 25.59 54.87
N SER A 279 16.42 25.59 56.00
CA SER A 279 16.77 26.39 57.19
C SER A 279 17.04 25.56 58.45
N SER A 280 17.29 24.25 58.33
CA SER A 280 17.78 23.41 59.43
C SER A 280 19.12 22.78 59.11
#